data_AF-A0A5N0GDQ5-F1
#
_entry.id   AF-A0A5N0GDQ5-F1
#
_cell.length_a   1.000
_cell.length_b   1.000
_cell.length_c   1.000
_cell.angle_alpha   90.00
_cell.angle_beta   90.00
_cell.angle_gamma   90.00
#
_symmetry.space_group_name_H-M   'P 1'
#
loop_
_entity.id
_entity.type
_entity.pdbx_description
1 polymer ?
#
loop_
_entity_poly.entity_id
_entity_poly.type
_entity_poly.pdbx_seq_one_letter_code
_entity_poly.pdbx_strand_id
1 'polypeptide(L)'
;GLRITPAQLREIAEREGRELARREAAYRDGRPPVDVTGKIVILVDDGLATGASMFAAVQALREAEPAQIVIAVPAAPESTCRAFAGLVDEMVCASMPTPFLAVGESYWDFRQVSDREVRDLLAAPTTGPALVGVRQESAAEIIRRVAVDAPGGVPPREVLSELIGDATIVLIGESSHGTEEFYRARAEITKWLIEEKGFCAV
;
A
#
# COMPACT_ATOMS: atom_id res chain seq x y z
N GLY A 1 -4.39 39.70 -5.27
CA GLY A 1 -3.07 39.11 -4.96
C GLY A 1 -2.84 39.16 -3.46
N LEU A 2 -2.28 38.10 -2.89
CA LEU A 2 -1.85 38.09 -1.49
C LEU A 2 -0.86 39.24 -1.28
N ARG A 3 -1.13 40.15 -0.34
CA ARG A 3 -0.31 41.36 -0.06
C ARG A 3 0.97 40.97 0.69
N ILE A 4 1.82 40.15 0.08
CA ILE A 4 3.07 39.67 0.67
C ILE A 4 4.22 40.50 0.07
N THR A 5 4.99 41.16 0.94
CA THR A 5 6.15 41.94 0.50
C THR A 5 7.38 41.05 0.27
N PRO A 6 8.33 41.45 -0.59
CA PRO A 6 9.60 40.74 -0.76
C PRO A 6 10.42 40.60 0.54
N ALA A 7 10.24 41.52 1.50
CA ALA A 7 10.87 41.43 2.81
C ALA A 7 10.25 40.30 3.65
N GLN A 8 8.91 40.25 3.73
CA GLN A 8 8.19 39.19 4.44
C GLN A 8 8.49 37.80 3.85
N LEU A 9 8.59 37.70 2.51
CA LEU A 9 8.95 36.44 1.86
C LEU A 9 10.35 35.98 2.26
N ARG A 10 11.34 36.88 2.26
CA ARG A 10 12.71 36.55 2.67
C ARG A 10 12.80 36.12 4.12
N GLU A 11 12.13 36.84 5.01
CA GLU A 11 12.11 36.50 6.43
C GLU A 11 11.53 35.11 6.70
N ILE A 12 10.42 34.76 6.03
CA ILE A 12 9.84 33.42 6.11
C ILE A 12 10.83 32.39 5.54
N ALA A 13 11.39 32.63 4.36
CA ALA A 13 12.34 31.71 3.73
C ALA A 13 13.57 31.44 4.60
N GLU A 14 14.15 32.46 5.22
CA GLU A 14 15.28 32.32 6.15
C GLU A 14 14.90 31.52 7.40
N ARG A 15 13.70 31.75 7.94
CA ARG A 15 13.21 31.00 9.10
C ARG A 15 12.97 29.53 8.77
N GLU A 16 12.27 29.24 7.67
CA GLU A 16 12.03 27.86 7.22
C GLU A 16 13.35 27.16 6.86
N GLY A 17 14.31 27.88 6.26
CA GLY A 17 15.65 27.35 5.96
C GLY A 17 16.45 26.97 7.21
N ARG A 18 16.37 27.78 8.28
CA ARG A 18 16.98 27.43 9.57
C ARG A 18 16.35 26.17 10.19
N GLU A 19 15.03 26.03 10.10
CA GLU A 19 14.35 24.84 10.62
C GLU A 19 14.67 23.60 9.77
N LEU A 20 14.77 23.74 8.45
CA LEU A 20 15.19 22.66 7.56
C LEU A 20 16.59 22.15 7.93
N ALA A 21 17.55 23.06 8.12
CA ALA A 21 18.91 22.71 8.54
C ALA A 21 18.96 22.02 9.91
N ARG A 22 18.14 22.48 10.88
CA ARG A 22 18.01 21.83 12.19
C ARG A 22 17.50 20.40 12.05
N ARG A 23 16.44 20.19 11.28
CA ARG A 23 15.84 18.86 11.06
C ARG A 23 16.77 17.93 10.30
N GLU A 24 17.42 18.42 9.25
CA GLU A 24 18.39 17.63 8.50
C GLU A 24 19.52 17.11 9.40
N ALA A 25 20.10 17.99 10.22
CA ALA A 25 21.13 17.60 11.18
C ALA A 25 20.63 16.56 12.19
N ALA A 26 19.41 16.76 12.72
CA ALA A 26 18.81 15.85 13.69
C ALA A 26 18.44 14.47 13.11
N TYR A 27 18.00 14.42 11.85
CA TYR A 27 17.54 13.18 11.21
C TYR A 27 18.68 12.38 10.58
N ARG A 28 19.69 13.06 10.02
CA ARG A 28 20.86 12.39 9.46
C ARG A 28 21.78 11.81 10.53
N ASP A 29 21.82 12.41 11.72
CA ASP A 29 22.66 11.95 12.85
C ASP A 29 24.13 11.73 12.43
N GLY A 30 24.68 12.70 11.69
CA GLY A 30 26.05 12.65 11.17
C GLY A 30 26.25 11.79 9.91
N ARG A 31 25.22 11.09 9.41
CA ARG A 31 25.30 10.36 8.13
C ARG A 31 25.52 11.35 6.96
N PRO A 32 26.44 11.04 6.02
CA PRO A 32 26.65 11.88 4.85
C PRO A 32 25.41 11.88 3.95
N PRO A 33 25.26 12.89 3.07
CA PRO A 33 24.29 12.82 1.99
C PRO A 33 24.43 11.52 1.20
N VAL A 34 23.29 10.93 0.84
CA VAL A 34 23.27 9.75 -0.03
C VAL A 34 23.59 10.21 -1.44
N ASP A 35 24.60 9.59 -2.05
CA ASP A 35 24.84 9.71 -3.49
C ASP A 35 23.74 8.96 -4.24
N VAL A 36 22.97 9.71 -5.02
CA VAL A 36 21.84 9.18 -5.82
C VAL A 36 22.17 9.12 -7.31
N THR A 37 23.38 9.49 -7.73
CA THR A 37 23.75 9.52 -9.14
C THR A 37 23.60 8.13 -9.77
N GLY A 38 22.89 8.08 -10.89
CA GLY A 38 22.59 6.82 -11.60
C GLY A 38 21.72 5.83 -10.81
N LYS A 39 21.09 6.24 -9.70
CA LYS A 39 20.17 5.38 -8.93
C LYS A 39 18.71 5.69 -9.27
N ILE A 40 17.83 4.72 -9.02
CA ILE A 40 16.38 4.94 -9.00
C ILE A 40 16.03 5.52 -7.62
N VAL A 41 15.44 6.71 -7.61
CA VAL A 41 15.02 7.39 -6.38
C VAL A 41 13.51 7.35 -6.27
N ILE A 42 13.00 6.79 -5.18
CA ILE A 42 11.57 6.74 -4.90
C ILE A 42 11.26 7.77 -3.81
N LEU A 43 10.53 8.82 -4.20
CA LEU A 43 9.99 9.83 -3.30
C LEU A 43 8.65 9.36 -2.76
N VAL A 44 8.54 9.26 -1.43
CA VAL A 44 7.34 8.82 -0.72
C VAL A 44 6.88 9.91 0.24
N ASP A 45 5.57 10.09 0.35
CA ASP A 45 4.92 10.97 1.32
C ASP A 45 3.58 10.37 1.77
N ASP A 46 2.99 10.91 2.84
CA ASP A 46 1.66 10.50 3.32
C ASP A 46 0.52 10.92 2.39
N GLY A 47 0.78 11.84 1.47
CA GLY A 47 -0.16 12.23 0.44
C GLY A 47 0.35 13.44 -0.32
N LEU A 48 -0.38 13.82 -1.36
CA LEU A 48 0.05 14.90 -2.25
C LEU A 48 -1.12 15.84 -2.52
N ALA A 49 -1.29 16.86 -1.65
CA ALA A 49 -2.32 17.88 -1.82
C ALA A 49 -1.98 18.86 -2.96
N THR A 50 -1.21 19.92 -2.65
CA THR A 50 -0.74 20.91 -3.64
C THR A 50 0.55 20.49 -4.33
N GLY A 51 1.32 19.60 -3.69
CA GLY A 51 2.59 19.08 -4.21
C GLY A 51 3.77 20.05 -4.18
N ALA A 52 3.65 21.24 -3.58
CA ALA A 52 4.74 22.23 -3.59
C ALA A 52 6.06 21.70 -3.00
N SER A 53 5.99 21.00 -1.86
CA SER A 53 7.17 20.38 -1.23
C SER A 53 7.78 19.28 -2.10
N MET A 54 6.92 18.43 -2.68
CA MET A 54 7.35 17.36 -3.59
C MET A 54 8.03 17.92 -4.84
N PHE A 55 7.50 19.01 -5.41
CA PHE A 55 8.10 19.69 -6.56
C PHE A 55 9.52 20.19 -6.24
N ALA A 56 9.72 20.82 -5.07
CA ALA A 56 11.04 21.26 -4.64
C ALA A 56 12.01 20.07 -4.47
N ALA A 57 11.55 18.95 -3.92
CA ALA A 57 12.36 17.74 -3.77
C ALA A 57 12.77 17.14 -5.13
N VAL A 58 11.83 17.06 -6.08
CA VAL A 58 12.12 16.60 -7.45
C VAL A 58 13.17 17.48 -8.13
N GLN A 59 13.05 18.80 -8.00
CA GLN A 59 14.01 19.74 -8.59
C GLN A 59 15.41 19.58 -7.99
N ALA A 60 15.52 19.47 -6.67
CA ALA A 60 16.79 19.23 -6.00
C ALA A 60 17.42 17.87 -6.38
N LEU A 61 16.60 16.82 -6.53
CA LEU A 61 17.09 15.50 -6.93
C LEU A 61 17.58 15.46 -8.37
N ARG A 62 16.92 16.18 -9.30
CA ARG A 62 17.34 16.25 -10.70
C ARG A 62 18.78 16.78 -10.86
N GLU A 63 19.21 17.70 -10.00
CA GLU A 63 20.59 18.22 -9.99
C GLU A 63 21.64 17.16 -9.63
N ALA A 64 21.23 16.08 -8.94
CA ALA A 64 22.11 14.98 -8.56
C ALA A 64 22.17 13.84 -9.62
N GLU A 65 21.52 14.03 -10.77
CA GLU A 65 21.54 13.10 -11.91
C GLU A 65 21.19 11.63 -11.57
N PRO A 66 20.01 11.37 -10.95
CA PRO A 66 19.53 10.01 -10.75
C PRO A 66 19.19 9.35 -12.09
N ALA A 67 19.18 8.02 -12.13
CA ALA A 67 18.72 7.28 -13.30
C ALA A 67 17.22 7.46 -13.52
N GLN A 68 16.43 7.48 -12.44
CA GLN A 68 14.98 7.67 -12.46
C GLN A 68 14.50 8.31 -11.15
N ILE A 69 13.42 9.06 -11.24
CA ILE A 69 12.65 9.60 -10.12
C ILE A 69 11.23 9.06 -10.20
N VAL A 70 10.80 8.37 -9.14
CA VAL A 70 9.43 7.86 -8.97
C VAL A 70 8.79 8.56 -7.79
N ILE A 71 7.56 9.03 -7.92
CA ILE A 71 6.76 9.48 -6.78
C ILE A 71 5.76 8.37 -6.43
N ALA A 72 5.66 8.02 -5.14
CA ALA A 72 4.69 7.06 -4.65
C ALA A 72 3.96 7.62 -3.42
N VAL A 73 2.65 7.84 -3.53
CA VAL A 73 1.81 8.39 -2.45
C VAL A 73 0.49 7.62 -2.33
N PRO A 74 -0.13 7.55 -1.15
CA PRO A 74 -1.37 6.81 -0.97
C PRO A 74 -2.61 7.61 -1.42
N ALA A 75 -2.61 8.94 -1.27
CA ALA A 75 -3.75 9.79 -1.64
C ALA A 75 -3.33 11.13 -2.25
N ALA A 76 -3.97 11.50 -3.36
CA ALA A 76 -3.75 12.78 -4.04
C ALA A 76 -4.93 13.17 -4.96
N PRO A 77 -5.18 14.45 -5.26
CA PRO A 77 -6.10 14.83 -6.33
C PRO A 77 -5.58 14.36 -7.69
N GLU A 78 -6.49 13.93 -8.57
CA GLU A 78 -6.16 13.52 -9.94
C GLU A 78 -5.42 14.64 -10.70
N SER A 79 -5.77 15.91 -10.47
CA SER A 79 -5.07 17.06 -11.06
C SER A 79 -3.60 17.14 -10.67
N THR A 80 -3.29 16.86 -9.41
CA THR A 80 -1.90 16.89 -8.90
C THR A 80 -1.12 15.72 -9.47
N CYS A 81 -1.70 14.51 -9.49
CA CYS A 81 -1.08 13.34 -10.14
C CYS A 81 -0.73 13.61 -11.61
N ARG A 82 -1.67 14.19 -12.38
CA ARG A 82 -1.43 14.57 -13.78
C ARG A 82 -0.31 15.58 -13.95
N ALA A 83 -0.21 16.57 -13.05
CA ALA A 83 0.87 17.55 -13.10
C ALA A 83 2.24 16.89 -12.88
N PHE A 84 2.35 15.93 -11.96
CA PHE A 84 3.60 15.22 -11.69
C PHE A 84 3.95 14.16 -12.72
N ALA A 85 2.98 13.53 -13.38
CA ALA A 85 3.24 12.55 -14.45
C ALA A 85 4.06 13.12 -15.62
N GLY A 86 4.11 14.45 -15.80
CA GLY A 86 4.99 15.11 -16.78
C GLY A 86 6.34 15.57 -16.21
N LEU A 87 6.57 15.43 -14.90
CA LEU A 87 7.73 15.94 -14.17
C LEU A 87 8.62 14.84 -13.58
N VAL A 88 8.16 13.60 -13.53
CA VAL A 88 8.93 12.45 -13.02
C VAL A 88 8.77 11.28 -13.98
N ASP A 89 9.64 10.26 -13.84
CA ASP A 89 9.58 9.07 -14.70
C ASP A 89 8.31 8.25 -14.44
N GLU A 90 7.88 8.19 -13.18
CA GLU A 90 6.66 7.50 -12.79
C GLU A 90 5.95 8.17 -11.60
N MET A 91 4.63 8.27 -11.67
CA MET A 91 3.76 8.76 -10.60
C MET A 91 2.80 7.64 -10.18
N VAL A 92 3.00 7.11 -8.98
CA VAL A 92 2.17 6.07 -8.37
C VAL A 92 1.29 6.70 -7.30
N CYS A 93 -0.02 6.56 -7.44
CA CYS A 93 -0.99 7.01 -6.46
C CYS A 93 -2.00 5.90 -6.16
N ALA A 94 -2.11 5.48 -4.89
CA ALA A 94 -2.99 4.37 -4.53
C ALA A 94 -4.48 4.75 -4.62
N SER A 95 -4.83 6.00 -4.30
CA SER A 95 -6.21 6.49 -4.34
C SER A 95 -6.29 7.96 -4.75
N MET A 96 -7.31 8.31 -5.54
CA MET A 96 -7.57 9.69 -5.97
C MET A 96 -8.99 10.11 -5.57
N PRO A 97 -9.22 10.40 -4.26
CA PRO A 97 -10.57 10.66 -3.77
C PRO A 97 -11.15 11.95 -4.38
N THR A 98 -12.46 11.94 -4.61
CA THR A 98 -13.21 13.10 -5.13
C THR A 98 -14.47 13.31 -4.29
N PRO A 99 -14.65 14.48 -3.64
CA PRO A 99 -13.71 15.60 -3.60
C PRO A 99 -12.46 15.29 -2.75
N PHE A 100 -11.31 15.83 -3.16
CA PHE A 100 -10.11 15.84 -2.31
C PHE A 100 -10.14 17.10 -1.43
N LEU A 101 -10.21 16.91 -0.11
CA LEU A 101 -10.22 18.03 0.85
C LEU A 101 -8.86 18.22 1.52
N ALA A 102 -8.32 17.16 2.10
CA ALA A 102 -7.01 17.15 2.74
C ALA A 102 -6.45 15.72 2.72
N VAL A 103 -5.13 15.59 2.87
CA VAL A 103 -4.47 14.28 2.98
C VAL A 103 -5.04 13.48 4.16
N GLY A 104 -5.22 14.12 5.31
CA GLY A 104 -5.68 13.46 6.54
C GLY A 104 -7.04 12.79 6.46
N GLU A 105 -7.93 13.21 5.54
CA GLU A 105 -9.23 12.57 5.33
C GLU A 105 -9.12 11.17 4.71
N SER A 106 -7.95 10.83 4.16
CA SER A 106 -7.67 9.49 3.63
C SER A 106 -7.19 8.51 4.70
N TYR A 107 -7.06 8.96 5.95
CA TYR A 107 -6.52 8.18 7.06
C TYR A 107 -7.52 8.10 8.21
N TRP A 108 -7.64 6.91 8.82
CA TRP A 108 -8.41 6.74 10.05
C TRP A 108 -7.73 7.40 11.26
N ASP A 109 -6.40 7.38 11.29
CA ASP A 109 -5.57 8.03 12.30
C ASP A 109 -4.52 8.90 11.58
N PHE A 110 -4.67 10.21 11.69
CA PHE A 110 -3.78 11.21 11.10
C PHE A 110 -3.07 12.05 12.17
N ARG A 111 -2.66 11.40 13.26
CA ARG A 111 -1.86 12.05 14.31
C ARG A 111 -0.50 12.49 13.79
N GLN A 112 -0.04 13.62 14.32
CA GLN A 112 1.28 14.18 14.01
C GLN A 112 2.38 13.29 14.60
N VAL A 113 3.43 13.05 13.80
CA VAL A 113 4.64 12.32 14.21
C VAL A 113 5.68 13.29 14.74
N SER A 114 6.27 12.99 15.90
CA SER A 114 7.30 13.82 16.52
C SER A 114 8.70 13.59 15.95
N ASP A 115 9.59 14.58 16.08
CA ASP A 115 11.02 14.46 15.74
C ASP A 115 11.71 13.27 16.42
N ARG A 116 11.21 12.87 17.61
CA ARG A 116 11.73 11.70 18.31
C ARG A 116 11.33 10.42 17.58
N GLU A 117 10.06 10.24 17.27
CA GLU A 117 9.57 9.07 16.54
C GLU A 117 10.24 8.92 15.17
N VAL A 118 10.45 10.03 14.45
CA VAL A 118 11.19 10.02 13.18
C VAL A 118 12.61 9.49 13.37
N ARG A 119 13.33 9.96 14.40
CA ARG A 119 14.71 9.50 14.68
C ARG A 119 14.74 8.02 15.09
N ASP A 120 13.81 7.60 15.92
CA ASP A 120 13.70 6.20 16.35
C ASP A 120 13.47 5.27 15.13
N LEU A 121 12.63 5.70 14.17
CA LEU A 121 12.40 4.99 12.90
C LEU A 121 13.64 4.98 11.99
N LEU A 122 14.34 6.12 11.85
CA LEU A 122 15.53 6.22 10.99
C LEU A 122 16.77 5.51 11.55
N ALA A 123 16.77 5.18 12.85
CA ALA A 123 17.79 4.38 13.51
C ALA A 123 17.51 2.87 13.43
N ALA A 124 16.27 2.48 13.11
CA ALA A 124 15.92 1.08 12.96
C ALA A 124 16.69 0.44 11.78
N PRO A 125 17.15 -0.82 11.91
CA PRO A 125 17.80 -1.52 10.82
C PRO A 125 16.88 -1.61 9.59
N THR A 126 17.34 -1.09 8.46
CA THR A 126 16.61 -1.18 7.17
C THR A 126 16.81 -2.51 6.47
N THR A 127 17.80 -3.30 6.90
CA THR A 127 17.98 -4.68 6.49
C THR A 127 17.25 -5.59 7.47
N GLY A 128 16.06 -6.05 7.09
CA GLY A 128 15.57 -7.35 7.55
C GLY A 128 16.50 -8.47 7.09
N PRO A 129 16.27 -9.75 7.45
CA PRO A 129 16.82 -10.83 6.63
C PRO A 129 16.50 -10.44 5.19
N ALA A 130 17.52 -10.44 4.31
CA ALA A 130 17.29 -10.24 2.89
C ALA A 130 16.01 -10.99 2.56
N LEU A 131 15.04 -10.36 1.91
CA LEU A 131 13.96 -11.11 1.29
C LEU A 131 14.70 -12.02 0.30
N VAL A 132 15.13 -13.19 0.79
CA VAL A 132 15.65 -14.32 0.04
C VAL A 132 14.58 -14.47 -0.99
N GLY A 133 14.93 -14.10 -2.23
CA GLY A 133 13.96 -13.68 -3.23
C GLY A 133 12.67 -14.41 -3.02
N VAL A 134 11.62 -13.68 -2.63
CA VAL A 134 10.28 -14.23 -2.70
C VAL A 134 10.19 -14.65 -4.16
N ARG A 135 10.36 -15.95 -4.43
CA ARG A 135 9.78 -16.51 -5.65
C ARG A 135 8.36 -16.03 -5.51
N GLN A 136 7.97 -15.10 -6.37
CA GLN A 136 6.56 -14.74 -6.48
C GLN A 136 5.89 -16.07 -6.78
N GLU A 137 5.39 -16.74 -5.74
CA GLU A 137 4.52 -17.88 -5.93
C GLU A 137 3.36 -17.29 -6.71
N SER A 138 3.23 -17.73 -7.94
CA SER A 138 2.10 -17.32 -8.77
C SER A 138 0.82 -17.66 -8.03
N ALA A 139 -0.26 -16.90 -8.24
CA ALA A 139 -1.56 -17.24 -7.68
C ALA A 139 -1.94 -18.70 -7.99
N ALA A 140 -1.51 -19.23 -9.15
CA ALA A 140 -1.68 -20.62 -9.53
C ALA A 140 -0.94 -21.61 -8.60
N GLU A 141 0.28 -21.32 -8.14
CA GLU A 141 1.02 -22.16 -7.20
C GLU A 141 0.39 -22.16 -5.80
N ILE A 142 -0.07 -20.99 -5.35
CA ILE A 142 -0.80 -20.86 -4.10
C ILE A 142 -2.08 -21.70 -4.16
N ILE A 143 -2.86 -21.55 -5.24
CA ILE A 143 -4.08 -22.33 -5.47
C ILE A 143 -3.76 -23.82 -5.52
N ARG A 144 -2.74 -24.25 -6.27
CA ARG A 144 -2.37 -25.69 -6.34
C ARG A 144 -2.01 -26.28 -4.99
N ARG A 145 -1.36 -25.51 -4.11
CA ARG A 145 -0.98 -26.00 -2.77
C ARG A 145 -2.19 -26.21 -1.86
N VAL A 146 -3.21 -25.36 -1.99
CA VAL A 146 -4.39 -25.40 -1.11
C VAL A 146 -5.60 -26.07 -1.76
N ALA A 147 -5.55 -26.34 -3.06
CA ALA A 147 -6.59 -27.02 -3.79
C ALA A 147 -6.69 -28.47 -3.32
N VAL A 148 -7.92 -28.92 -3.19
CA VAL A 148 -8.25 -30.29 -2.80
C VAL A 148 -8.76 -31.00 -4.04
N ASP A 149 -8.14 -32.12 -4.39
CA ASP A 149 -8.60 -32.94 -5.50
C ASP A 149 -10.00 -33.49 -5.20
N ALA A 150 -10.95 -33.18 -6.08
CA ALA A 150 -12.34 -33.58 -6.00
C ALA A 150 -12.78 -34.16 -7.36
N PRO A 151 -12.34 -35.38 -7.72
CA PRO A 151 -12.57 -35.96 -9.05
C PRO A 151 -14.06 -36.19 -9.38
N GLY A 152 -14.95 -36.19 -8.38
CA GLY A 152 -16.41 -36.22 -8.54
C GLY A 152 -17.10 -34.88 -8.27
N GLY A 153 -16.34 -33.78 -8.17
CA GLY A 153 -16.84 -32.45 -7.80
C GLY A 153 -17.02 -32.23 -6.30
N VAL A 154 -17.09 -33.31 -5.50
CA VAL A 154 -17.19 -33.26 -4.03
C VAL A 154 -15.82 -33.55 -3.40
N PRO A 155 -15.28 -32.66 -2.54
CA PRO A 155 -14.07 -32.95 -1.78
C PRO A 155 -14.25 -34.15 -0.82
N PRO A 156 -13.17 -34.84 -0.44
CA PRO A 156 -13.23 -35.92 0.56
C PRO A 156 -13.90 -35.49 1.86
N ARG A 157 -14.63 -36.42 2.51
CA ARG A 157 -15.43 -36.13 3.72
C ARG A 157 -14.57 -35.70 4.90
N GLU A 158 -13.34 -36.19 4.96
CA GLU A 158 -12.35 -35.86 5.98
C GLU A 158 -11.96 -34.39 5.86
N VAL A 159 -11.67 -33.93 4.64
CA VAL A 159 -11.36 -32.53 4.35
C VAL A 159 -12.55 -31.63 4.65
N LEU A 160 -13.77 -32.02 4.23
CA LEU A 160 -14.96 -31.25 4.55
C LEU A 160 -15.19 -31.18 6.07
N SER A 161 -14.97 -32.28 6.80
CA SER A 161 -15.12 -32.31 8.25
C SER A 161 -14.10 -31.41 8.96
N GLU A 162 -12.85 -31.39 8.48
CA GLU A 162 -11.82 -30.48 8.99
C GLU A 162 -12.16 -29.01 8.72
N LEU A 163 -12.63 -28.69 7.50
CA LEU A 163 -13.03 -27.32 7.13
C LEU A 163 -14.23 -26.81 7.92
N ILE A 164 -15.21 -27.68 8.21
CA ILE A 164 -16.41 -27.32 8.97
C ILE A 164 -16.08 -27.16 10.45
N GLY A 165 -15.23 -28.03 11.00
CA GLY A 165 -14.87 -28.00 12.43
C GLY A 165 -16.10 -28.03 13.34
N ASP A 166 -16.19 -27.05 14.25
CA ASP A 166 -17.28 -26.83 15.19
C ASP A 166 -18.26 -25.72 14.75
N ALA A 167 -18.23 -25.34 13.47
CA ALA A 167 -19.07 -24.27 12.95
C ALA A 167 -20.57 -24.57 13.13
N THR A 168 -21.32 -23.56 13.60
CA THR A 168 -22.78 -23.62 13.73
C THR A 168 -23.51 -23.18 12.46
N ILE A 169 -22.80 -22.54 11.53
CA ILE A 169 -23.31 -22.06 10.25
C ILE A 169 -22.31 -22.41 9.15
N VAL A 170 -22.79 -23.06 8.08
CA VAL A 170 -22.00 -23.38 6.89
C VAL A 170 -22.66 -22.72 5.68
N LEU A 171 -21.89 -21.91 4.94
CA LEU A 171 -22.34 -21.26 3.72
C LEU A 171 -21.67 -21.92 2.52
N ILE A 172 -22.45 -22.32 1.52
CA ILE A 172 -21.95 -22.90 0.27
C ILE A 172 -22.21 -21.90 -0.86
N GLY A 173 -21.16 -21.51 -1.57
CA GLY A 173 -21.24 -20.51 -2.64
C GLY A 173 -22.17 -20.90 -3.80
N GLU A 174 -22.64 -19.88 -4.53
CA GLU A 174 -23.40 -20.04 -5.77
C GLU A 174 -22.54 -19.80 -7.02
N SER A 175 -23.00 -20.29 -8.17
CA SER A 175 -22.41 -19.96 -9.47
C SER A 175 -23.52 -19.67 -10.47
N SER A 176 -23.54 -18.44 -11.02
CA SER A 176 -24.56 -17.99 -11.99
C SER A 176 -24.47 -18.72 -13.33
N HIS A 177 -23.32 -19.33 -13.64
CA HIS A 177 -23.09 -20.14 -14.84
C HIS A 177 -22.46 -21.49 -14.46
N GLY A 178 -22.89 -22.08 -13.34
CA GLY A 178 -22.36 -23.34 -12.83
C GLY A 178 -22.62 -24.53 -13.76
N THR A 179 -21.72 -25.52 -13.76
CA THR A 179 -21.88 -26.75 -14.54
C THR A 179 -22.79 -27.75 -13.82
N GLU A 180 -23.25 -28.80 -14.52
CA GLU A 180 -24.06 -29.88 -13.90
C GLU A 180 -23.33 -30.51 -12.72
N GLU A 181 -22.02 -30.73 -12.85
CA GLU A 181 -21.17 -31.32 -11.82
C GLU A 181 -21.14 -30.45 -10.55
N PHE A 182 -21.10 -29.13 -10.70
CA PHE A 182 -21.11 -28.20 -9.57
C PHE A 182 -22.40 -28.30 -8.76
N TYR A 183 -23.56 -28.31 -9.43
CA TYR A 183 -24.86 -28.42 -8.75
C TYR A 183 -25.05 -29.77 -8.09
N ARG A 184 -24.58 -30.86 -8.73
CA ARG A 184 -24.59 -32.19 -8.13
C ARG A 184 -23.73 -32.23 -6.86
N ALA A 185 -22.51 -31.70 -6.93
CA ALA A 185 -21.62 -31.65 -5.79
C ALA A 185 -22.20 -30.84 -4.62
N ARG A 186 -22.77 -29.66 -4.91
CA ARG A 186 -23.47 -28.85 -3.92
C ARG A 186 -24.60 -29.63 -3.24
N ALA A 187 -25.45 -30.30 -4.02
CA ALA A 187 -26.54 -31.10 -3.47
C ALA A 187 -26.06 -32.24 -2.57
N GLU A 188 -24.97 -32.92 -2.95
CA GLU A 188 -24.37 -34.00 -2.15
C GLU A 188 -23.73 -33.51 -0.85
N ILE A 189 -23.08 -32.34 -0.87
CA ILE A 189 -22.55 -31.70 0.33
C ILE A 189 -23.69 -31.27 1.25
N THR A 190 -24.72 -30.62 0.71
CA THR A 190 -25.91 -30.18 1.47
C THR A 190 -26.62 -31.35 2.14
N LYS A 191 -26.88 -32.45 1.42
CA LYS A 191 -27.52 -33.65 1.99
C LYS A 191 -26.73 -34.20 3.16
N TRP A 192 -25.42 -34.33 3.00
CA TRP A 192 -24.55 -34.84 4.05
C TRP A 192 -24.48 -33.91 5.28
N LEU A 193 -24.45 -32.59 5.09
CA LEU A 193 -24.52 -31.64 6.19
C LEU A 193 -25.79 -31.84 7.03
N ILE A 194 -26.91 -32.12 6.37
CA ILE A 194 -28.20 -32.34 7.03
C ILE A 194 -28.23 -33.71 7.71
N GLU A 195 -27.92 -34.77 6.97
CA GLU A 195 -28.10 -36.16 7.39
C GLU A 195 -27.07 -36.60 8.44
N GLU A 196 -25.81 -36.18 8.29
CA GLU A 196 -24.69 -36.71 9.09
C GLU A 196 -24.09 -35.68 10.07
N LYS A 197 -24.31 -34.37 9.83
CA LYS A 197 -23.76 -33.29 10.68
C LYS A 197 -24.82 -32.50 11.44
N GLY A 198 -26.11 -32.77 11.21
CA GLY A 198 -27.21 -32.19 11.98
C GLY A 198 -27.53 -30.73 11.64
N PHE A 199 -27.07 -30.21 10.51
CA PHE A 199 -27.46 -28.87 10.05
C PHE A 199 -28.91 -28.87 9.55
N CYS A 200 -29.70 -27.89 9.96
CA CYS A 200 -31.12 -27.81 9.62
C CYS A 200 -31.46 -26.73 8.57
N ALA A 201 -30.46 -25.95 8.13
CA ALA A 201 -30.59 -24.91 7.12
C ALA A 201 -29.28 -24.80 6.32
N VAL A 202 -29.39 -24.76 4.99
CA VAL A 202 -28.30 -24.55 4.02
C VAL A 202 -28.79 -23.61 2.93
#